data_AF-A0A2G9Z0E0-F1
#
_entry.id   AF-A0A2G9Z0E0-F1
#
_cell.length_a   1.000
_cell.length_b   1.000
_cell.length_c   1.000
_cell.angle_alpha   90.00
_cell.angle_beta   90.00
_cell.angle_gamma   90.00
#
_symmetry.space_group_name_H-M   'P 1'
#
loop_
_entity.id
_entity.type
_entity.pdbx_description
1 polymer ?
#
loop_
_entity_poly.entity_id
_entity_poly.type
_entity_poly.pdbx_seq_one_letter_code
_entity_poly.pdbx_strand_id
1 'polypeptide(L)'
;MLKLEDRKEVITEKLDKILEEQKGSQFKEFKNLEVLKNLEEKVPEEAKEAIQKAQEKVMERLQENLEKMSPEDQEKFGEYIEKISGEKEKQLEIMENLKAKIKEAPATPIRVELKERLERGKTKVLEKIEEKLEKLDCPEWTPPAPDFCKEGRVVVMKDPETGCPLQPKCVQPGELTGLVTCCMDSACVRVTKEKCDGAGGKIVSASSCIPNPCEEKKIEVPPIEVPPAEVLEKPTIVPQPTACITLWDPVCGKDGKTYSNSCFAKSAGAEIDYKGVCKEEVLPKAIPSQEEPILEGEQRGVDVEKVK
;
A
#
# COMPACT_ATOMS: atom_id res chain seq x y z
N MET A 1 -35.85 -18.72 -5.89
CA MET A 1 -34.90 -18.61 -4.76
C MET A 1 -33.96 -17.46 -5.08
N LEU A 2 -33.81 -16.49 -4.18
CA LEU A 2 -32.84 -15.39 -4.35
C LEU A 2 -31.41 -15.96 -4.32
N LYS A 3 -30.50 -15.44 -5.16
CA LYS A 3 -29.09 -15.86 -5.11
C LYS A 3 -28.47 -15.41 -3.79
N LEU A 4 -27.37 -16.06 -3.40
CA LEU A 4 -26.71 -15.78 -2.12
C LEU A 4 -26.19 -14.33 -2.08
N GLU A 5 -25.74 -13.83 -3.24
CA GLU A 5 -25.31 -12.44 -3.44
C GLU A 5 -26.47 -11.46 -3.23
N ASP A 6 -27.64 -11.72 -3.85
CA ASP A 6 -28.84 -10.88 -3.71
C ASP A 6 -29.30 -10.78 -2.24
N ARG A 7 -29.16 -11.85 -1.46
CA ARG A 7 -29.52 -11.86 -0.03
C ARG A 7 -28.57 -11.00 0.81
N LYS A 8 -27.27 -10.99 0.48
CA LYS A 8 -26.26 -10.17 1.18
C LYS A 8 -26.51 -8.68 0.95
N GLU A 9 -26.79 -8.29 -0.30
CA GLU A 9 -27.11 -6.91 -0.67
C GLU A 9 -28.34 -6.40 0.09
N VAL A 10 -29.42 -7.19 0.12
CA VAL A 10 -30.64 -6.83 0.85
C VAL A 10 -30.40 -6.67 2.35
N ILE A 11 -29.53 -7.48 2.96
CA ILE A 11 -29.18 -7.33 4.38
C ILE A 11 -28.38 -6.05 4.61
N THR A 12 -27.38 -5.80 3.77
CA THR A 12 -26.55 -4.59 3.86
C THR A 12 -27.40 -3.33 3.71
N GLU A 13 -28.33 -3.26 2.74
CA GLU A 13 -29.23 -2.11 2.56
C GLU A 13 -30.17 -1.89 3.74
N LYS A 14 -30.74 -2.97 4.30
CA LYS A 14 -31.60 -2.87 5.48
C LYS A 14 -30.84 -2.37 6.70
N LEU A 15 -29.63 -2.89 6.94
CA LEU A 15 -28.76 -2.41 8.01
C LEU A 15 -28.43 -0.93 7.80
N ASP A 16 -28.04 -0.55 6.59
CA ASP A 16 -27.68 0.81 6.24
C ASP A 16 -28.83 1.80 6.54
N LYS A 17 -30.03 1.46 6.08
CA LYS A 17 -31.25 2.26 6.34
C LYS A 17 -31.54 2.43 7.83
N ILE A 18 -31.43 1.35 8.60
CA ILE A 18 -31.63 1.40 10.07
C ILE A 18 -30.61 2.36 10.70
N LEU A 19 -29.34 2.27 10.31
CA LEU A 19 -28.27 3.10 10.87
C LEU A 19 -28.42 4.58 10.50
N GLU A 20 -28.98 4.89 9.33
CA GLU A 20 -29.29 6.26 8.90
C GLU A 20 -30.44 6.89 9.67
N GLU A 21 -31.55 6.15 9.77
CA GLU A 21 -32.79 6.62 10.41
C GLU A 21 -32.66 6.74 11.94
N GLN A 22 -31.64 6.11 12.53
CA GLN A 22 -31.33 6.25 13.95
C GLN A 22 -31.00 7.70 14.32
N LYS A 23 -31.73 8.22 15.32
CA LYS A 23 -31.40 9.49 15.98
C LYS A 23 -30.11 9.30 16.77
N GLY A 24 -29.19 10.25 16.65
CA GLY A 24 -27.91 10.17 17.35
C GLY A 24 -27.21 11.53 17.45
N SER A 25 -26.01 11.51 18.03
CA SER A 25 -25.12 12.67 18.02
C SER A 25 -24.60 12.94 16.62
N GLN A 26 -23.89 14.06 16.44
CA GLN A 26 -23.13 14.35 15.23
C GLN A 26 -21.98 13.36 14.95
N PHE A 27 -21.71 12.42 15.86
CA PHE A 27 -20.69 11.37 15.74
C PHE A 27 -21.32 9.97 15.77
N LYS A 28 -22.62 9.86 15.45
CA LYS A 28 -23.37 8.59 15.52
C LYS A 28 -22.74 7.50 14.64
N GLU A 29 -22.12 7.86 13.53
CA GLU A 29 -21.47 6.93 12.61
C GLU A 29 -20.35 6.16 13.30
N PHE A 30 -19.60 6.80 14.21
CA PHE A 30 -18.57 6.13 15.00
C PHE A 30 -19.16 5.06 15.94
N LYS A 31 -20.27 5.39 16.62
CA LYS A 31 -20.96 4.40 17.48
C LYS A 31 -21.58 3.27 16.66
N ASN A 32 -22.13 3.59 15.49
CA ASN A 32 -22.69 2.62 14.56
C ASN A 32 -21.62 1.61 14.11
N LEU A 33 -20.39 2.07 13.82
CA LEU A 33 -19.25 1.19 13.50
C LEU A 33 -18.92 0.24 14.64
N GLU A 34 -18.90 0.73 15.88
CA GLU A 34 -18.66 -0.13 17.05
C GLU A 34 -19.73 -1.22 17.20
N VAL A 35 -21.01 -0.86 17.00
CA VAL A 35 -22.12 -1.82 17.02
C VAL A 35 -21.98 -2.85 15.91
N LEU A 36 -21.64 -2.43 14.69
CA LEU A 36 -21.44 -3.35 13.57
C LEU A 36 -20.26 -4.30 13.80
N LYS A 37 -19.17 -3.86 14.44
CA LYS A 37 -18.06 -4.75 14.81
C LYS A 37 -18.47 -5.79 15.84
N ASN A 38 -19.22 -5.37 16.85
CA ASN A 38 -19.77 -6.30 17.85
C ASN A 38 -20.72 -7.32 17.21
N LEU A 39 -21.44 -6.91 16.17
CA LEU A 39 -22.31 -7.81 15.43
C LEU A 39 -21.50 -8.77 14.54
N GLU A 40 -20.42 -8.31 13.91
CA GLU A 40 -19.52 -9.11 13.08
C GLU A 40 -18.96 -10.33 13.80
N GLU A 41 -18.60 -10.19 15.08
CA GLU A 41 -18.10 -11.31 15.91
C GLU A 41 -19.17 -12.35 16.26
N LYS A 42 -20.45 -11.95 16.22
CA LYS A 42 -21.58 -12.78 16.67
C LYS A 42 -22.33 -13.46 15.54
N VAL A 43 -22.10 -13.05 14.30
CA VAL A 43 -22.79 -13.63 13.15
C VAL A 43 -22.00 -14.76 12.50
N PRO A 44 -22.69 -15.69 11.81
CA PRO A 44 -22.04 -16.70 10.97
C PRO A 44 -21.15 -16.09 9.88
N GLU A 45 -20.14 -16.82 9.43
CA GLU A 45 -19.19 -16.40 8.37
C GLU A 45 -19.92 -15.91 7.11
N GLU A 46 -21.02 -16.55 6.74
CA GLU A 46 -21.81 -16.22 5.55
C GLU A 46 -22.45 -14.82 5.63
N ALA A 47 -22.66 -14.31 6.84
CA ALA A 47 -23.26 -13.00 7.11
C ALA A 47 -22.22 -11.92 7.43
N LYS A 48 -20.97 -12.29 7.74
CA LYS A 48 -19.89 -11.33 8.05
C LYS A 48 -19.64 -10.38 6.89
N GLU A 49 -19.62 -10.87 5.66
CA GLU A 49 -19.41 -10.03 4.47
C GLU A 49 -20.44 -8.90 4.36
N ALA A 50 -21.71 -9.17 4.67
CA ALA A 50 -22.77 -8.16 4.61
C ALA A 50 -22.59 -7.07 5.67
N ILE A 51 -22.12 -7.44 6.86
CA ILE A 51 -21.79 -6.50 7.94
C ILE A 51 -20.56 -5.67 7.59
N GLN A 52 -19.53 -6.29 7.03
CA GLN A 52 -18.31 -5.58 6.61
C GLN A 52 -18.60 -4.54 5.52
N LYS A 53 -19.45 -4.89 4.55
CA LYS A 53 -19.93 -3.91 3.55
C LYS A 53 -20.70 -2.75 4.21
N ALA A 54 -21.52 -3.05 5.23
CA ALA A 54 -22.18 -2.00 5.99
C ALA A 54 -21.17 -1.14 6.77
N GLN A 55 -20.15 -1.75 7.39
CA GLN A 55 -19.08 -1.03 8.08
C GLN A 55 -18.33 -0.10 7.13
N GLU A 56 -18.01 -0.56 5.92
CA GLU A 56 -17.34 0.26 4.92
C GLU A 56 -18.16 1.50 4.54
N LYS A 57 -19.46 1.33 4.25
CA LYS A 57 -20.38 2.44 3.97
C LYS A 57 -20.51 3.43 5.14
N VAL A 58 -20.54 2.94 6.39
CA VAL A 58 -20.59 3.81 7.57
C VAL A 58 -19.25 4.54 7.75
N MET A 59 -18.12 3.87 7.48
CA MET A 59 -16.78 4.46 7.58
C MET A 59 -16.59 5.60 6.58
N GLU A 60 -17.06 5.43 5.34
CA GLU A 60 -17.03 6.49 4.32
C GLU A 60 -17.84 7.71 4.76
N ARG A 61 -19.06 7.51 5.27
CA ARG A 61 -19.89 8.61 5.79
C ARG A 61 -19.25 9.29 6.99
N LEU A 62 -18.65 8.53 7.91
CA LEU A 62 -17.92 9.09 9.04
C LEU A 62 -16.75 9.98 8.56
N GLN A 63 -15.96 9.48 7.61
CA GLN A 63 -14.85 10.24 7.03
C GLN A 63 -15.35 11.54 6.39
N GLU A 64 -16.37 11.45 5.52
CA GLU A 64 -16.93 12.63 4.88
C GLU A 64 -17.48 13.65 5.87
N ASN A 65 -18.20 13.18 6.90
CA ASN A 65 -18.75 14.05 7.94
C ASN A 65 -17.63 14.77 8.69
N LEU A 66 -16.56 14.06 9.08
CA LEU A 66 -15.40 14.66 9.74
C LEU A 66 -14.67 15.68 8.85
N GLU A 67 -14.55 15.42 7.55
CA GLU A 67 -13.94 16.35 6.59
C GLU A 67 -14.78 17.61 6.37
N LYS A 68 -16.11 17.50 6.46
CA LYS A 68 -17.06 18.63 6.32
C LYS A 68 -17.24 19.45 7.60
N MET A 69 -16.80 18.93 8.74
CA MET A 69 -16.91 19.59 10.05
C MET A 69 -15.93 20.75 10.22
N SER A 70 -16.28 21.66 11.13
CA SER A 70 -15.39 22.72 11.57
C SER A 70 -14.18 22.15 12.34
N PRO A 71 -13.05 22.87 12.39
CA PRO A 71 -11.92 22.47 13.22
C PRO A 71 -12.29 22.28 14.71
N GLU A 72 -13.22 23.05 15.23
CA GLU A 72 -13.68 22.95 16.62
C GLU A 72 -14.47 21.66 16.85
N ASP A 73 -15.32 21.27 15.90
CA ASP A 73 -16.11 20.03 16.01
C ASP A 73 -15.26 18.77 15.81
N GLN A 74 -14.23 18.84 14.98
CA GLN A 74 -13.23 17.78 14.88
C GLN A 74 -12.44 17.59 16.18
N GLU A 75 -12.21 18.65 16.95
CA GLU A 75 -11.58 18.53 18.28
C GLU A 75 -12.55 17.89 19.29
N LYS A 76 -13.82 18.29 19.27
CA LYS A 76 -14.88 17.63 20.06
C LYS A 76 -15.02 16.14 19.73
N PHE A 77 -14.68 15.71 18.52
CA PHE A 77 -14.66 14.29 18.16
C PHE A 77 -13.61 13.50 18.94
N GLY A 78 -12.41 14.07 19.13
CA GLY A 78 -11.38 13.46 19.98
C GLY A 78 -11.87 13.28 21.43
N GLU A 79 -12.46 14.33 22.01
CA GLU A 79 -13.06 14.23 23.35
C GLU A 79 -14.20 13.21 23.41
N TYR A 80 -15.00 13.12 22.35
CA TYR A 80 -16.07 12.16 22.26
C TYR A 80 -15.54 10.73 22.33
N ILE A 81 -14.49 10.40 21.56
CA ILE A 81 -13.86 9.07 21.58
C ILE A 81 -13.31 8.73 22.97
N GLU A 82 -12.75 9.70 23.69
CA GLU A 82 -12.26 9.47 25.04
C GLU A 82 -13.40 9.07 25.99
N LYS A 83 -14.51 9.80 25.93
CA LYS A 83 -15.64 9.70 26.87
C LYS A 83 -16.64 8.61 26.49
N ILE A 84 -16.67 8.18 25.24
CA ILE A 84 -17.68 7.23 24.75
C ILE A 84 -17.52 5.87 25.45
N SER A 85 -18.67 5.33 25.91
CA SER A 85 -18.77 3.99 26.46
C SER A 85 -18.57 2.95 25.37
N GLY A 86 -17.96 1.81 25.71
CA GLY A 86 -17.66 0.79 24.72
C GLY A 86 -16.36 0.03 24.96
N GLU A 87 -16.03 -0.80 23.98
CA GLU A 87 -14.79 -1.58 23.96
C GLU A 87 -13.66 -0.72 23.36
N LYS A 88 -12.66 -0.38 24.18
CA LYS A 88 -11.60 0.55 23.81
C LYS A 88 -10.72 0.00 22.68
N GLU A 89 -10.57 -1.32 22.65
CA GLU A 89 -9.86 -2.05 21.60
C GLU A 89 -10.54 -1.89 20.24
N LYS A 90 -11.87 -1.99 20.21
CA LYS A 90 -12.67 -1.81 18.98
C LYS A 90 -12.70 -0.36 18.53
N GLN A 91 -12.74 0.58 19.47
CA GLN A 91 -12.61 2.01 19.17
C GLN A 91 -11.26 2.32 18.53
N LEU A 92 -10.17 1.80 19.10
CA LEU A 92 -8.83 1.91 18.53
C LEU A 92 -8.79 1.35 17.10
N GLU A 93 -9.38 0.18 16.89
CA GLU A 93 -9.43 -0.45 15.58
C GLU A 93 -10.21 0.39 14.55
N ILE A 94 -11.31 1.04 14.95
CA ILE A 94 -12.04 1.99 14.09
C ILE A 94 -11.15 3.18 13.74
N MET A 95 -10.40 3.72 14.70
CA MET A 95 -9.52 4.86 14.48
C MET A 95 -8.38 4.53 13.51
N GLU A 96 -7.75 3.37 13.64
CA GLU A 96 -6.69 2.94 12.72
C GLU A 96 -7.21 2.78 11.29
N ASN A 97 -8.38 2.16 11.13
CA ASN A 97 -8.98 1.96 9.82
C ASN A 97 -9.45 3.28 9.20
N LEU A 98 -9.98 4.22 10.01
CA LEU A 98 -10.32 5.56 9.56
C LEU A 98 -9.06 6.32 9.09
N LYS A 99 -7.98 6.27 9.87
CA LYS A 99 -6.70 6.88 9.51
C LYS A 99 -6.15 6.31 8.19
N ALA A 100 -6.26 5.00 7.99
CA ALA A 100 -5.86 4.34 6.74
C ALA A 100 -6.67 4.87 5.56
N LYS A 101 -8.00 4.97 5.66
CA LYS A 101 -8.83 5.55 4.58
C LYS A 101 -8.50 7.01 4.27
N ILE A 102 -8.18 7.83 5.29
CA ILE A 102 -7.74 9.22 5.04
C ILE A 102 -6.33 9.25 4.41
N LYS A 103 -5.51 8.19 4.54
CA LYS A 103 -4.20 8.06 3.85
C LYS A 103 -4.35 7.68 2.37
N GLU A 104 -5.33 6.86 2.02
CA GLU A 104 -5.58 6.45 0.63
C GLU A 104 -6.05 7.62 -0.25
N ALA A 105 -6.73 8.60 0.35
CA ALA A 105 -7.27 9.75 -0.36
C ALA A 105 -6.22 10.87 -0.54
N PRO A 106 -6.35 11.75 -1.57
CA PRO A 106 -5.42 12.85 -1.81
C PRO A 106 -5.19 13.71 -0.55
N ALA A 107 -3.93 14.03 -0.27
CA ALA A 107 -3.56 14.86 0.87
C ALA A 107 -4.07 16.29 0.68
N THR A 108 -5.13 16.65 1.41
CA THR A 108 -5.62 18.02 1.57
C THR A 108 -5.18 18.54 2.95
N PRO A 109 -5.04 19.87 3.15
CA PRO A 109 -4.70 20.42 4.48
C PRO A 109 -5.63 19.94 5.59
N ILE A 110 -6.93 19.88 5.30
CA ILE A 110 -7.97 19.37 6.21
C ILE A 110 -7.68 17.92 6.61
N ARG A 111 -7.28 17.06 5.67
CA ARG A 111 -6.96 15.65 5.95
C ARG A 111 -5.67 15.48 6.74
N VAL A 112 -4.69 16.35 6.55
CA VAL A 112 -3.45 16.33 7.34
C VAL A 112 -3.77 16.68 8.79
N GLU A 113 -4.48 17.79 9.03
CA GLU A 113 -4.89 18.20 10.38
C GLU A 113 -5.80 17.17 11.06
N LEU A 114 -6.75 16.59 10.30
CA LEU A 114 -7.63 15.55 10.81
C LEU A 114 -6.85 14.30 11.25
N LYS A 115 -5.81 13.89 10.51
CA LYS A 115 -4.93 12.79 10.92
C LYS A 115 -4.22 13.09 12.24
N GLU A 116 -3.66 14.28 12.40
CA GLU A 116 -2.99 14.67 13.66
C GLU A 116 -3.96 14.66 14.85
N ARG A 117 -5.20 15.12 14.64
CA ARG A 117 -6.24 15.11 15.68
C ARG A 117 -6.66 13.69 16.06
N LEU A 118 -6.80 12.81 15.07
CA LEU A 118 -7.07 11.38 15.30
C LEU A 118 -5.93 10.72 16.10
N GLU A 119 -4.68 11.04 15.80
CA GLU A 119 -3.53 10.53 16.58
C GLU A 119 -3.57 11.00 18.04
N ARG A 120 -3.92 12.27 18.30
CA ARG A 120 -4.07 12.76 19.67
C ARG A 120 -5.16 12.02 20.43
N GLY A 121 -6.32 11.80 19.80
CA GLY A 121 -7.39 11.00 20.39
C GLY A 121 -6.95 9.54 20.64
N LYS A 122 -6.15 8.98 19.73
CA LYS A 122 -5.66 7.59 19.81
C LYS A 122 -4.84 7.37 21.07
N THR A 123 -3.89 8.27 21.36
CA THR A 123 -3.05 8.17 22.56
C THR A 123 -3.88 8.04 23.83
N LYS A 124 -4.96 8.83 23.97
CA LYS A 124 -5.82 8.79 25.16
C LYS A 124 -6.67 7.51 25.25
N VAL A 125 -6.97 6.87 24.12
CA VAL A 125 -7.60 5.55 24.10
C VAL A 125 -6.61 4.48 24.54
N LEU A 126 -5.35 4.57 24.08
CA LEU A 126 -4.28 3.63 24.45
C LEU A 126 -4.00 3.65 25.95
N GLU A 127 -3.88 4.84 26.56
CA GLU A 127 -3.71 4.97 28.02
C GLU A 127 -4.82 4.24 28.79
N LYS A 128 -6.07 4.31 28.32
CA LYS A 128 -7.22 3.60 28.94
C LYS A 128 -7.20 2.10 28.71
N ILE A 129 -6.57 1.63 27.64
CA ILE A 129 -6.36 0.19 27.39
C ILE A 129 -5.27 -0.31 28.35
N GLU A 130 -4.15 0.41 28.45
CA GLU A 130 -3.07 0.10 29.38
C GLU A 130 -3.55 0.04 30.84
N GLU A 131 -4.34 1.03 31.28
CA GLU A 131 -4.94 1.03 32.62
C GLU A 131 -5.86 -0.19 32.86
N LYS A 132 -6.56 -0.66 31.83
CA LYS A 132 -7.41 -1.86 31.92
C LYS A 132 -6.60 -3.15 31.94
N LEU A 133 -5.52 -3.21 31.16
CA LEU A 133 -4.61 -4.36 31.10
C LEU A 133 -3.95 -4.60 32.46
N GLU A 134 -3.50 -3.53 33.12
CA GLU A 134 -2.93 -3.59 34.47
C GLU A 134 -3.95 -4.13 35.48
N LYS A 135 -5.21 -3.70 35.40
CA LYS A 135 -6.29 -4.17 36.29
C LYS A 135 -6.68 -5.62 36.09
N LEU A 136 -6.47 -6.17 34.89
CA LEU A 136 -6.87 -7.52 34.51
C LEU A 136 -5.72 -8.53 34.58
N ASP A 137 -4.51 -8.10 34.98
CA ASP A 137 -3.30 -8.94 34.97
C ASP A 137 -3.04 -9.57 33.59
N CYS A 138 -3.34 -8.82 32.53
CA CYS A 138 -3.16 -9.28 31.16
C CYS A 138 -1.69 -9.30 30.74
N PRO A 139 -1.28 -10.19 29.83
CA PRO A 139 0.07 -10.19 29.28
C PRO A 139 0.37 -8.87 28.56
N GLU A 140 1.65 -8.55 28.41
CA GLU A 140 2.10 -7.34 27.71
C GLU A 140 1.47 -7.25 26.32
N TRP A 141 0.74 -6.17 26.07
CA TRP A 141 0.03 -5.91 24.82
C TRP A 141 0.63 -4.68 24.15
N THR A 142 0.88 -4.79 22.84
CA THR A 142 1.47 -3.68 22.09
C THR A 142 0.50 -3.15 21.04
N PRO A 143 0.33 -1.82 20.93
CA PRO A 143 -0.52 -1.24 19.90
C PRO A 143 0.05 -1.45 18.50
N PRO A 144 -0.80 -1.42 17.46
CA PRO A 144 -0.34 -1.55 16.09
C PRO A 144 0.62 -0.40 15.74
N ALA A 145 1.77 -0.76 15.16
CA ALA A 145 2.75 0.20 14.69
C ALA A 145 2.17 1.11 13.58
N PRO A 146 2.74 2.31 13.35
CA PRO A 146 2.37 3.11 12.19
C PRO A 146 2.50 2.30 10.90
N ASP A 147 1.48 2.35 10.04
CA ASP A 147 1.44 1.59 8.77
C ASP A 147 1.48 0.06 8.95
N PHE A 148 1.09 -0.45 10.13
CA PHE A 148 1.00 -1.87 10.44
C PHE A 148 0.15 -2.66 9.43
N CYS A 149 -0.92 -2.07 8.90
CA CYS A 149 -1.79 -2.68 7.90
C CYS A 149 -1.96 -1.70 6.73
N LYS A 150 -1.10 -1.85 5.70
CA LYS A 150 -1.11 -1.01 4.49
C LYS A 150 -2.29 -1.32 3.57
N GLU A 151 -2.62 -2.60 3.46
CA GLU A 151 -3.74 -3.13 2.69
C GLU A 151 -4.51 -4.02 3.66
N GLY A 152 -5.81 -3.79 3.84
CA GLY A 152 -6.64 -4.57 4.78
C GLY A 152 -7.09 -3.80 6.02
N ARG A 153 -7.53 -4.53 7.04
CA ARG A 153 -8.10 -3.99 8.28
C ARG A 153 -7.31 -4.48 9.48
N VAL A 154 -6.95 -3.58 10.37
CA VAL A 154 -6.46 -3.96 11.70
C VAL A 154 -7.63 -4.58 12.45
N VAL A 155 -7.41 -5.68 13.19
CA VAL A 155 -8.39 -6.34 14.05
C VAL A 155 -7.73 -6.66 15.39
N VAL A 156 -8.42 -6.37 16.49
CA VAL A 156 -7.99 -6.71 17.86
C VAL A 156 -9.03 -7.64 18.47
N MET A 157 -8.68 -8.93 18.54
CA MET A 157 -9.54 -9.97 19.13
C MET A 157 -9.32 -10.04 20.64
N LYS A 158 -10.27 -10.66 21.36
CA LYS A 158 -10.10 -10.99 22.79
C LYS A 158 -9.92 -12.48 22.96
N ASP A 159 -9.10 -12.83 23.94
CA ASP A 159 -9.00 -14.18 24.43
C ASP A 159 -10.31 -14.56 25.14
N PRO A 160 -10.96 -15.67 24.76
CA PRO A 160 -12.28 -16.03 25.27
C PRO A 160 -12.26 -16.48 26.73
N GLU A 161 -11.12 -16.90 27.27
CA GLU A 161 -11.00 -17.41 28.64
C GLU A 161 -10.65 -16.28 29.62
N THR A 162 -9.70 -15.43 29.24
CA THR A 162 -9.15 -14.36 30.09
C THR A 162 -9.80 -13.01 29.83
N GLY A 163 -10.43 -12.82 28.67
CA GLY A 163 -10.97 -11.52 28.24
C GLY A 163 -9.89 -10.50 27.85
N CYS A 164 -8.60 -10.88 27.93
CA CYS A 164 -7.48 -10.03 27.55
C CYS A 164 -7.45 -9.81 26.04
N PRO A 165 -7.09 -8.61 25.56
CA PRO A 165 -6.89 -8.38 24.14
C PRO A 165 -5.68 -9.17 23.64
N LEU A 166 -5.85 -9.81 22.49
CA LEU A 166 -4.77 -10.46 21.74
C LEU A 166 -4.02 -9.41 20.92
N GLN A 167 -2.78 -9.73 20.53
CA GLN A 167 -1.97 -8.84 19.69
C GLN A 167 -2.72 -8.49 18.39
N PRO A 168 -2.63 -7.22 17.93
CA PRO A 168 -3.30 -6.78 16.70
C PRO A 168 -2.95 -7.66 15.50
N LYS A 169 -3.94 -7.95 14.65
CA LYS A 169 -3.76 -8.68 13.38
C LYS A 169 -4.18 -7.79 12.21
N CYS A 170 -3.43 -7.85 11.11
CA CYS A 170 -3.83 -7.23 9.85
C CYS A 170 -4.55 -8.29 9.00
N VAL A 171 -5.85 -8.10 8.78
CA VAL A 171 -6.70 -9.02 8.00
C VAL A 171 -6.89 -8.45 6.60
N GLN A 172 -6.55 -9.23 5.57
CA GLN A 172 -6.67 -8.81 4.18
C GLN A 172 -8.13 -8.90 3.69
N PRO A 173 -8.57 -8.03 2.75
CA PRO A 173 -9.94 -8.08 2.21
C PRO A 173 -10.28 -9.41 1.51
N GLY A 174 -9.27 -10.12 1.00
CA GLY A 174 -9.40 -11.43 0.36
C GLY A 174 -9.54 -12.61 1.31
N GLU A 175 -9.34 -12.41 2.62
CA GLU A 175 -9.52 -13.46 3.62
C GLU A 175 -10.99 -13.72 3.95
N LEU A 176 -11.90 -12.83 3.52
CA LEU A 176 -13.30 -12.79 3.96
C LEU A 176 -14.36 -12.89 2.84
N THR A 177 -14.02 -12.56 1.60
CA THR A 177 -14.89 -12.84 0.43
C THR A 177 -14.77 -14.29 -0.04
N GLY A 178 -13.92 -15.07 0.63
CA GLY A 178 -13.37 -16.31 0.12
C GLY A 178 -12.41 -16.10 -1.04
N LEU A 179 -12.43 -14.96 -1.75
CA LEU A 179 -11.65 -14.67 -2.95
C LEU A 179 -10.28 -14.10 -2.59
N VAL A 180 -9.24 -14.88 -2.83
CA VAL A 180 -7.84 -14.54 -2.69
C VAL A 180 -7.22 -14.25 -4.06
N THR A 181 -6.14 -13.46 -4.09
CA THR A 181 -5.30 -13.37 -5.28
C THR A 181 -4.34 -14.56 -5.26
N CYS A 182 -4.50 -15.45 -6.23
CA CYS A 182 -3.76 -16.71 -6.33
C CYS A 182 -2.88 -16.70 -7.57
N CYS A 183 -1.64 -17.15 -7.43
CA CYS A 183 -0.80 -17.52 -8.56
C CYS A 183 -1.25 -18.89 -9.07
N MET A 184 -1.88 -18.90 -10.25
CA MET A 184 -2.23 -20.10 -10.99
C MET A 184 -1.70 -19.95 -12.41
N ASP A 185 -0.99 -20.97 -12.91
CA ASP A 185 -0.44 -20.98 -14.28
C ASP A 185 0.37 -19.72 -14.63
N SER A 186 1.24 -19.28 -13.70
CA SER A 186 2.05 -18.06 -13.83
C SER A 186 1.27 -16.75 -13.98
N ALA A 187 -0.03 -16.74 -13.69
CA ALA A 187 -0.86 -15.55 -13.68
C ALA A 187 -1.44 -15.29 -12.28
N CYS A 188 -1.61 -14.01 -11.96
CA CYS A 188 -2.43 -13.59 -10.82
C CYS A 188 -3.92 -13.71 -11.19
N VAL A 189 -4.65 -14.58 -10.50
CA VAL A 189 -6.11 -14.73 -10.66
C VAL A 189 -6.82 -14.50 -9.32
N ARG A 190 -8.00 -13.89 -9.35
CA ARG A 190 -8.87 -13.76 -8.17
C ARG A 190 -9.82 -14.94 -8.09
N VAL A 191 -9.58 -15.85 -7.14
CA VAL A 191 -10.31 -17.12 -6.99
C VAL A 191 -10.53 -17.43 -5.52
N THR A 192 -11.41 -18.38 -5.18
CA THR A 192 -11.61 -18.75 -3.78
C THR A 192 -10.37 -19.41 -3.19
N LYS A 193 -10.15 -19.30 -1.87
CA LYS A 193 -9.03 -19.98 -1.18
C LYS A 193 -9.01 -21.48 -1.48
N GLU A 194 -10.17 -22.13 -1.42
CA GLU A 194 -10.33 -23.55 -1.76
C GLU A 194 -9.94 -23.87 -3.22
N LYS A 195 -10.26 -22.99 -4.17
CA LYS A 195 -9.85 -23.14 -5.57
C LYS A 195 -8.35 -22.92 -5.76
N CYS A 196 -7.77 -21.96 -5.04
CA CYS A 196 -6.35 -21.69 -5.07
C CYS A 196 -5.56 -22.90 -4.53
N ASP A 197 -5.91 -23.37 -3.34
CA ASP A 197 -5.28 -24.53 -2.69
C ASP A 197 -5.50 -25.81 -3.51
N GLY A 198 -6.72 -26.04 -4.02
CA GLY A 198 -7.07 -27.20 -4.84
C GLY A 198 -6.37 -27.25 -6.21
N ALA A 199 -5.94 -26.09 -6.73
CA ALA A 199 -5.13 -26.00 -7.94
C ALA A 199 -3.61 -26.02 -7.66
N GLY A 200 -3.19 -26.13 -6.40
CA GLY A 200 -1.77 -26.04 -6.01
C GLY A 200 -1.19 -24.64 -6.20
N GLY A 201 -2.04 -23.62 -6.29
CA GLY A 201 -1.63 -22.23 -6.47
C GLY A 201 -1.11 -21.59 -5.19
N LYS A 202 -0.40 -20.48 -5.34
CA LYS A 202 0.19 -19.73 -4.21
C LYS A 202 -0.55 -18.41 -3.99
N ILE A 203 -1.05 -18.17 -2.79
CA ILE A 203 -1.68 -16.90 -2.43
C ILE A 203 -0.63 -15.78 -2.38
N VAL A 204 -0.91 -14.65 -3.05
CA VAL A 204 -0.06 -13.45 -3.12
C VAL A 204 -0.87 -12.19 -2.81
N SER A 205 -0.20 -11.07 -2.48
CA SER A 205 -0.91 -9.80 -2.35
C SER A 205 -1.41 -9.29 -3.70
N ALA A 206 -2.58 -8.63 -3.72
CA ALA A 206 -3.14 -8.03 -4.93
C ALA A 206 -2.23 -6.92 -5.51
N SER A 207 -1.55 -6.16 -4.65
CA SER A 207 -0.58 -5.14 -5.06
C SER A 207 0.72 -5.70 -5.61
N SER A 208 1.03 -6.95 -5.28
CA SER A 208 2.23 -7.62 -5.81
C SER A 208 2.08 -8.07 -7.25
N CYS A 209 0.88 -8.03 -7.85
CA CYS A 209 0.64 -8.51 -9.22
C CYS A 209 1.20 -7.62 -10.34
N ILE A 210 1.78 -6.47 -9.98
CA ILE A 210 2.44 -5.55 -10.92
C ILE A 210 3.75 -5.09 -10.28
N PRO A 211 4.92 -5.65 -10.67
CA PRO A 211 5.13 -6.67 -11.72
C PRO A 211 4.64 -8.07 -11.30
N ASN A 212 4.21 -8.91 -12.27
CA ASN A 212 3.62 -10.23 -11.98
C ASN A 212 4.59 -11.15 -11.21
N PRO A 213 4.26 -11.56 -9.97
CA PRO A 213 5.13 -12.34 -9.09
C PRO A 213 4.96 -13.85 -9.30
N CYS A 214 4.00 -14.25 -10.14
CA CYS A 214 3.68 -15.64 -10.44
C CYS A 214 4.55 -16.24 -11.54
N GLU A 215 5.32 -15.40 -12.24
CA GLU A 215 6.36 -15.86 -13.15
C GLU A 215 7.63 -16.19 -12.37
N GLU A 216 7.90 -17.49 -12.15
CA GLU A 216 9.27 -17.92 -11.91
C GLU A 216 10.02 -17.76 -13.24
N LYS A 217 10.71 -16.62 -13.44
CA LYS A 217 11.77 -16.56 -14.43
C LYS A 217 12.85 -17.55 -14.02
N LYS A 218 12.73 -18.79 -14.49
CA LYS A 218 13.90 -19.66 -14.69
C LYS A 218 14.75 -18.98 -15.74
N ILE A 219 15.63 -18.10 -15.28
CA ILE A 219 16.80 -17.74 -16.07
C ILE A 219 17.57 -19.05 -16.14
N GLU A 220 17.45 -19.76 -17.27
CA GLU A 220 18.38 -20.82 -17.62
C GLU A 220 19.74 -20.14 -17.79
N VAL A 221 20.49 -20.06 -16.69
CA VAL A 221 21.88 -19.66 -16.76
C VAL A 221 22.57 -20.86 -17.43
N PRO A 222 23.17 -20.70 -18.62
CA PRO A 222 23.95 -21.78 -19.23
C PRO A 222 25.04 -22.21 -18.24
N PRO A 223 25.45 -23.49 -18.22
CA PRO A 223 26.41 -24.00 -17.26
C PRO A 223 27.69 -23.16 -17.33
N ILE A 224 27.95 -22.41 -16.28
CA ILE A 224 29.20 -21.69 -16.09
C ILE A 224 30.24 -22.77 -15.81
N GLU A 225 31.20 -22.95 -16.71
CA GLU A 225 32.42 -23.68 -16.40
C GLU A 225 33.13 -22.91 -15.27
N VAL A 226 33.12 -23.49 -14.06
CA VAL A 226 33.73 -22.87 -12.89
C VAL A 226 35.23 -23.23 -12.91
N PRO A 227 36.15 -22.29 -13.20
CA PRO A 227 37.57 -22.54 -12.94
C PRO A 227 37.80 -22.75 -11.44
N PRO A 228 38.82 -23.53 -11.05
CA PRO A 228 39.06 -23.87 -9.66
C PRO A 228 39.26 -22.62 -8.79
N ALA A 229 38.63 -22.67 -7.63
CA ALA A 229 38.49 -21.58 -6.67
C ALA A 229 39.81 -20.85 -6.37
N GLU A 230 39.88 -19.60 -6.80
CA GLU A 230 40.78 -18.62 -6.20
C GLU A 230 40.08 -18.03 -4.97
N VAL A 231 40.85 -17.94 -3.88
CA VAL A 231 40.39 -17.64 -2.52
C VAL A 231 39.68 -16.28 -2.49
N LEU A 232 38.36 -16.28 -2.30
CA LEU A 232 37.60 -15.04 -2.13
C LEU A 232 37.84 -14.51 -0.70
N GLU A 233 38.62 -13.43 -0.59
CA GLU A 233 38.74 -12.68 0.66
C GLU A 233 37.36 -12.11 1.06
N LYS A 234 37.12 -12.07 2.39
CA LYS A 234 35.84 -11.69 3.03
C LYS A 234 35.21 -10.44 2.39
N PRO A 235 33.88 -10.41 2.16
CA PRO A 235 33.22 -9.22 1.63
C PRO A 235 33.30 -8.09 2.66
N THR A 236 34.02 -7.03 2.31
CA THR A 236 34.03 -5.78 3.05
C THR A 236 32.72 -5.05 2.76
N ILE A 237 31.88 -4.91 3.79
CA ILE A 237 30.67 -4.07 3.71
C ILE A 237 31.14 -2.62 3.61
N VAL A 238 31.18 -2.08 2.40
CA VAL A 238 31.37 -0.65 2.17
C VAL A 238 30.06 0.07 2.48
N PRO A 239 30.03 1.01 3.44
CA PRO A 239 28.81 1.73 3.79
C PRO A 239 28.33 2.56 2.60
N GLN A 240 27.13 2.26 2.13
CA GLN A 240 26.46 2.98 1.04
C GLN A 240 26.01 4.37 1.53
N PRO A 241 26.33 5.47 0.81
CA PRO A 241 25.89 6.79 1.20
C PRO A 241 24.36 6.94 1.06
N THR A 242 23.69 7.39 2.12
CA THR A 242 22.22 7.56 2.19
C THR A 242 21.69 8.77 1.42
N ALA A 243 22.57 9.70 1.04
CA ALA A 243 22.23 10.85 0.20
C ALA A 243 23.46 11.33 -0.58
N CYS A 244 23.26 11.69 -1.86
CA CYS A 244 24.29 12.26 -2.72
C CYS A 244 23.93 13.70 -3.10
N ILE A 245 24.92 14.60 -3.05
CA ILE A 245 24.76 15.96 -3.57
C ILE A 245 24.65 15.94 -5.09
N THR A 246 23.88 16.86 -5.68
CA THR A 246 23.62 16.92 -7.12
C THR A 246 24.70 17.68 -7.91
N LEU A 247 25.90 17.84 -7.34
CA LEU A 247 27.02 18.51 -7.99
C LEU A 247 27.50 17.66 -9.18
N TRP A 248 27.69 18.29 -10.34
CA TRP A 248 28.20 17.63 -11.53
C TRP A 248 29.73 17.62 -11.53
N ASP A 249 30.31 16.45 -11.22
CA ASP A 249 31.74 16.14 -11.25
C ASP A 249 31.93 14.71 -11.79
N PRO A 250 31.74 14.51 -13.11
CA PRO A 250 31.42 13.20 -13.66
C PRO A 250 32.57 12.22 -13.54
N VAL A 251 32.21 10.93 -13.41
CA VAL A 251 33.16 9.82 -13.38
C VAL A 251 32.66 8.68 -14.27
N CYS A 252 33.60 7.99 -14.92
CA CYS A 252 33.31 6.80 -15.69
C CYS A 252 33.47 5.58 -14.78
N GLY A 253 32.43 4.77 -14.64
CA GLY A 253 32.51 3.48 -13.98
C GLY A 253 33.17 2.43 -14.86
N LYS A 254 33.76 1.40 -14.25
CA LYS A 254 34.28 0.22 -14.97
C LYS A 254 33.18 -0.54 -15.73
N ASP A 255 31.92 -0.26 -15.42
CA ASP A 255 30.73 -0.73 -16.13
C ASP A 255 30.44 0.06 -17.42
N GLY A 256 31.31 1.01 -17.79
CA GLY A 256 31.17 1.85 -18.98
C GLY A 256 30.10 2.94 -18.85
N LYS A 257 29.52 3.13 -17.65
CA LYS A 257 28.51 4.16 -17.41
C LYS A 257 29.11 5.42 -16.82
N THR A 258 28.64 6.55 -17.30
CA THR A 258 28.98 7.85 -16.71
C THR A 258 28.05 8.15 -15.54
N TYR A 259 28.64 8.45 -14.38
CA TYR A 259 27.91 8.86 -13.18
C TYR A 259 28.13 10.36 -12.93
N SER A 260 27.08 11.07 -12.49
CA SER A 260 27.09 12.53 -12.26
C SER A 260 28.18 12.97 -11.29
N ASN A 261 28.49 12.13 -10.29
CA ASN A 261 29.65 12.26 -9.43
C ASN A 261 29.99 10.92 -8.76
N SER A 262 31.10 10.89 -8.03
CA SER A 262 31.59 9.70 -7.32
C SER A 262 30.63 9.14 -6.26
N CYS A 263 29.75 9.96 -5.67
CA CYS A 263 28.76 9.48 -4.72
C CYS A 263 27.70 8.62 -5.42
N PHE A 264 27.19 9.08 -6.57
CA PHE A 264 26.23 8.30 -7.35
C PHE A 264 26.83 7.00 -7.89
N ALA A 265 28.12 7.01 -8.29
CA ALA A 265 28.82 5.79 -8.66
C ALA A 265 28.87 4.77 -7.51
N LYS A 266 29.24 5.22 -6.31
CA LYS A 266 29.28 4.37 -5.11
C LYS A 266 27.90 3.85 -4.71
N SER A 267 26.88 4.72 -4.72
CA SER A 267 25.49 4.36 -4.43
C SER A 267 24.95 3.29 -5.37
N ALA A 268 25.37 3.31 -6.64
CA ALA A 268 25.06 2.28 -7.63
C ALA A 268 25.93 1.02 -7.50
N GLY A 269 26.90 0.98 -6.58
CA GLY A 269 27.85 -0.12 -6.42
C GLY A 269 28.89 -0.22 -7.54
N ALA A 270 29.08 0.85 -8.33
CA ALA A 270 30.02 0.87 -9.44
C ALA A 270 31.42 1.31 -8.98
N GLU A 271 32.44 0.53 -9.32
CA GLU A 271 33.82 0.96 -9.20
C GLU A 271 34.15 2.02 -10.26
N ILE A 272 34.78 3.11 -9.84
CA ILE A 272 35.18 4.19 -10.73
C ILE A 272 36.46 3.77 -11.48
N ASP A 273 36.43 3.89 -12.81
CA ASP A 273 37.57 3.64 -13.69
C ASP A 273 38.45 4.90 -13.81
N TYR A 274 37.88 6.00 -14.32
CA TYR A 274 38.56 7.29 -14.43
C TYR A 274 37.62 8.47 -14.23
N LYS A 275 38.21 9.64 -13.93
CA LYS A 275 37.46 10.90 -13.83
C LYS A 275 37.08 11.42 -15.21
N GLY A 276 35.88 11.98 -15.31
CA GLY A 276 35.27 12.43 -16.56
C GLY A 276 34.20 11.47 -17.07
N VAL A 277 33.55 11.86 -18.16
CA VAL A 277 32.55 11.02 -18.83
C VAL A 277 33.22 9.84 -19.55
N CYS A 278 32.50 8.72 -19.67
CA CYS A 278 32.98 7.58 -20.44
C CYS A 278 33.14 7.93 -21.92
N LYS A 279 34.20 7.44 -22.54
CA LYS A 279 34.45 7.57 -23.98
C LYS A 279 33.67 6.47 -24.71
N GLU A 280 32.80 6.83 -25.66
CA GLU A 280 32.11 5.83 -26.50
C GLU A 280 33.12 5.15 -27.44
N GLU A 281 33.09 3.82 -27.51
CA GLU A 281 33.79 3.04 -28.53
C GLU A 281 33.04 3.16 -29.86
N VAL A 282 33.56 3.95 -30.79
CA VAL A 282 32.97 4.13 -32.12
C VAL A 282 33.39 2.95 -33.01
N LEU A 283 32.52 1.97 -33.23
CA LEU A 283 32.72 0.95 -34.27
C LEU A 283 32.22 1.49 -35.63
N PRO A 284 33.05 1.46 -36.70
CA PRO A 284 32.66 1.99 -38.00
C PRO A 284 31.63 1.09 -38.69
N LYS A 285 30.50 1.68 -39.13
CA LYS A 285 29.44 1.00 -39.88
C LYS A 285 29.87 0.77 -41.34
N ALA A 286 29.88 -0.48 -41.79
CA ALA A 286 29.95 -0.84 -43.20
C ALA A 286 28.59 -0.55 -43.88
N ILE A 287 28.61 0.06 -45.06
CA ILE A 287 27.43 0.39 -45.87
C ILE A 287 27.34 -0.61 -47.05
N PRO A 288 26.20 -1.28 -47.30
CA PRO A 288 25.99 -2.06 -48.52
C PRO A 288 25.43 -1.19 -49.66
N SER A 289 25.82 -1.57 -50.87
CA SER A 289 25.62 -0.94 -52.17
C SER A 289 24.19 -1.02 -52.71
N GLN A 290 23.71 0.05 -53.36
CA GLN A 290 23.09 0.09 -54.71
C GLN A 290 22.81 1.58 -55.05
N GLU A 291 23.49 2.14 -56.05
CA GLU A 291 23.14 3.41 -56.70
C GLU A 291 22.34 3.10 -57.98
N GLU A 292 21.14 3.67 -58.08
CA GLU A 292 20.47 3.92 -59.36
C GLU A 292 20.39 5.45 -59.59
N PRO A 293 20.35 5.90 -60.86
CA PRO A 293 20.98 7.16 -61.28
C PRO A 293 20.10 8.40 -61.13
N ILE A 294 20.77 9.54 -60.92
CA ILE A 294 20.20 10.89 -60.82
C ILE A 294 20.02 11.46 -62.24
N LEU A 295 18.79 11.88 -62.60
CA LEU A 295 18.55 12.84 -63.68
C LEU A 295 18.57 14.26 -63.09
N GLU A 296 19.47 15.10 -63.59
CA GLU A 296 19.65 16.49 -63.18
C GLU A 296 18.44 17.37 -63.55
N GLY A 297 18.05 18.24 -62.62
CA GLY A 297 16.98 19.22 -62.76
C GLY A 297 17.31 20.51 -62.04
N GLU A 298 18.02 21.38 -62.78
CA GLU A 298 18.33 22.80 -62.63
C GLU A 298 17.47 23.64 -61.65
N GLN A 299 18.11 24.35 -60.72
CA GLN A 299 17.53 25.48 -60.00
C GLN A 299 17.64 26.76 -60.83
N ARG A 300 16.52 27.48 -61.00
CA ARG A 300 16.52 28.86 -61.48
C ARG A 300 15.86 29.74 -60.42
N GLY A 301 16.68 30.59 -59.79
CA GLY A 301 16.24 31.63 -58.87
C GLY A 301 15.42 32.71 -59.60
N VAL A 302 14.53 33.35 -58.85
CA VAL A 302 13.86 34.58 -59.30
C VAL A 302 14.19 35.68 -58.30
N ASP A 303 14.80 36.72 -58.87
CA ASP A 303 15.21 37.97 -58.27
C ASP A 303 14.06 38.76 -57.63
N VAL A 304 14.40 39.43 -56.55
CA VAL A 304 13.58 40.40 -55.85
C VAL A 304 13.84 41.75 -56.50
N GLU A 305 12.83 42.34 -57.17
CA GLU A 305 12.90 43.74 -57.59
C GLU A 305 11.74 44.56 -57.03
N LYS A 306 12.13 45.67 -56.41
CA LYS A 306 11.32 46.54 -55.57
C LYS A 306 11.13 47.86 -56.30
N VAL A 307 9.89 48.12 -56.71
CA VAL A 307 9.19 49.43 -56.75
C VAL A 307 10.09 50.67 -56.87
N LYS A 308 10.15 51.26 -58.07
CA LYS A 308 9.63 52.61 -58.36
C LYS A 308 9.54 52.88 -59.86
#